data_AF-A0A2V1IMP4-F1
#
_entry.id   AF-A0A2V1IMP4-F1
#
_cell.length_a   1.000
_cell.length_b   1.000
_cell.length_c   1.000
_cell.angle_alpha   90.00
_cell.angle_beta   90.00
_cell.angle_gamma   90.00
#
_symmetry.space_group_name_H-M   'P 1'
#
loop_
_entity.id
_entity.type
_entity.pdbx_description
1 polymer ?
#
loop_
_entity_poly.entity_id
_entity_poly.type
_entity_poly.pdbx_seq_one_letter_code
_entity_poly.pdbx_strand_id
1 'polypeptide(L)'
;MICGALAGECVIAKITVPGIDPEKLNEIIYELAELQYNALSRVNFDFPQSPKAFASAAEYNKARSAYFKAAYRKLKGEFNAHVEAIVKKMNEALPQAQKDANKAALKA
;
A
#
# COMPACT_ATOMS: atom_id res chain seq x y z
N MET A 1 -8.41 4.73 0.90
CA MET A 1 -7.69 5.89 0.32
C MET A 1 -6.28 6.05 0.93
N ILE A 2 -5.52 4.95 1.09
CA ILE A 2 -4.22 5.00 1.80
C ILE A 2 -3.15 5.69 0.96
N CYS A 3 -3.02 5.30 -0.32
CA CYS A 3 -2.01 5.89 -1.20
C CYS A 3 -2.19 7.41 -1.39
N GLY A 4 -3.42 7.86 -1.59
CA GLY A 4 -3.73 9.29 -1.71
C GLY A 4 -3.40 10.10 -0.45
N ALA A 5 -3.65 9.55 0.74
CA ALA A 5 -3.27 10.21 1.99
C ALA A 5 -1.75 10.36 2.11
N LEU A 6 -0.99 9.29 1.85
CA LEU A 6 0.48 9.32 1.90
C LEU A 6 1.08 10.28 0.86
N ALA A 7 0.49 10.33 -0.34
CA ALA A 7 0.91 11.28 -1.37
C ALA A 7 0.64 12.73 -0.93
N GLY A 8 -0.50 12.98 -0.27
CA GLY A 8 -0.81 14.27 0.35
C GLY A 8 0.22 14.68 1.38
N GLU A 9 0.62 13.78 2.27
CA GLU A 9 1.68 14.04 3.26
C GLU A 9 3.02 14.39 2.60
N CYS A 10 3.36 13.73 1.49
CA CYS A 10 4.55 14.08 0.70
C CYS A 10 4.44 15.50 0.14
N VAL A 11 3.28 15.88 -0.42
CA VAL A 11 3.05 17.24 -0.93
C VAL A 11 3.17 18.28 0.18
N ILE A 12 2.61 18.03 1.36
CA ILE A 12 2.72 18.92 2.51
C ILE A 12 4.19 19.06 2.92
N ALA A 13 4.91 17.93 3.08
CA ALA A 13 6.30 17.93 3.51
C ALA A 13 7.21 18.73 2.57
N LYS A 14 6.99 18.67 1.25
CA LYS A 14 7.72 19.49 0.25
C LYS A 14 7.64 20.99 0.52
N ILE A 15 6.53 21.46 1.10
CA ILE A 15 6.25 22.88 1.31
C ILE A 15 6.69 23.31 2.71
N THR A 16 6.62 22.40 3.70
CA THR A 16 6.74 22.76 5.12
C THR A 16 8.04 22.32 5.78
N VAL A 17 8.79 21.36 5.20
CA VAL A 17 10.03 20.83 5.81
C VAL A 17 11.26 21.46 5.13
N PRO A 18 12.00 22.36 5.81
CA PRO A 18 13.17 22.99 5.22
C PRO A 18 14.28 21.98 4.89
N GLY A 19 14.88 22.11 3.70
CA GLY A 19 16.00 21.27 3.27
C GLY A 19 15.61 19.84 2.86
N ILE A 20 14.32 19.53 2.76
CA ILE A 20 13.84 18.28 2.19
C ILE A 20 14.10 18.25 0.68
N ASP A 21 14.39 17.07 0.14
CA ASP A 21 14.58 16.86 -1.29
C ASP A 21 13.21 16.66 -1.97
N PRO A 22 12.71 17.65 -2.75
CA PRO A 22 11.39 17.57 -3.33
C PRO A 22 11.27 16.51 -4.43
N GLU A 23 12.38 16.14 -5.09
CA GLU A 23 12.36 15.14 -6.16
C GLU A 23 12.24 13.73 -5.60
N LYS A 24 12.91 13.43 -4.49
CA LYS A 24 12.68 12.15 -3.77
C LYS A 24 11.23 11.97 -3.34
N LEU A 25 10.56 13.05 -2.94
CA LEU A 25 9.14 13.00 -2.61
C LEU A 25 8.26 12.84 -3.85
N ASN A 26 8.63 13.40 -5.01
CA ASN A 26 7.93 13.14 -6.28
C ASN A 26 8.03 11.67 -6.68
N GLU A 27 9.20 11.06 -6.58
CA GLU A 27 9.41 9.63 -6.83
C GLU A 27 8.49 8.77 -5.95
N ILE A 28 8.42 9.09 -4.64
CA ILE A 28 7.51 8.41 -3.72
C ILE A 28 6.05 8.58 -4.11
N ILE A 29 5.63 9.76 -4.57
CA ILE A 29 4.26 10.01 -5.05
C ILE A 29 3.95 9.13 -6.28
N TYR A 30 4.90 8.97 -7.21
CA TYR A 30 4.74 8.08 -8.35
C TYR A 30 4.64 6.62 -7.94
N GLU A 31 5.47 6.16 -6.99
CA GLU A 31 5.38 4.80 -6.44
C GLU A 31 4.01 4.54 -5.78
N LEU A 32 3.46 5.52 -5.07
CA LEU A 32 2.13 5.42 -4.46
C LEU A 32 1.02 5.32 -5.52
N ALA A 33 1.13 6.07 -6.61
CA ALA A 33 0.20 6.01 -7.74
C ALA A 33 0.28 4.66 -8.45
N GLU A 34 1.49 4.14 -8.69
CA GLU A 34 1.71 2.82 -9.27
C GLU A 34 1.16 1.71 -8.35
N LEU A 35 1.42 1.77 -7.05
CA LEU A 35 0.88 0.82 -6.08
C LEU A 35 -0.66 0.80 -6.12
N GLN A 36 -1.29 1.96 -6.17
CA GLN A 36 -2.75 2.06 -6.27
C GLN A 36 -3.27 1.46 -7.58
N TYR A 37 -2.65 1.79 -8.72
CA TYR A 37 -3.03 1.27 -10.02
C TYR A 37 -2.90 -0.26 -10.07
N ASN A 38 -1.77 -0.80 -9.61
CA ASN A 38 -1.49 -2.23 -9.59
C ASN A 38 -2.39 -3.00 -8.61
N ALA A 39 -2.74 -2.41 -7.47
CA ALA A 39 -3.68 -3.04 -6.55
C ALA A 39 -5.08 -3.15 -7.16
N LEU A 40 -5.52 -2.09 -7.89
CA LEU A 40 -6.81 -2.07 -8.58
C LEU A 40 -6.86 -3.04 -9.76
N SER A 41 -5.77 -3.21 -10.51
CA SER A 41 -5.74 -4.19 -11.61
C SER A 41 -5.82 -5.64 -11.10
N ARG A 42 -5.35 -5.90 -9.89
CA ARG A 42 -5.30 -7.24 -9.27
C ARG A 42 -6.57 -7.66 -8.52
N VAL A 43 -7.56 -6.78 -8.36
CA VAL A 43 -8.84 -7.16 -7.73
C VAL A 43 -9.85 -7.78 -8.70
N ASN A 44 -9.60 -7.69 -10.01
CA ASN A 44 -10.47 -8.26 -11.03
C ASN A 44 -10.00 -9.66 -11.43
N PHE A 45 -10.57 -10.70 -10.82
CA PHE A 45 -10.24 -12.09 -11.13
C PHE A 45 -11.40 -13.04 -10.84
N ASP A 46 -11.46 -14.12 -11.61
CA ASP A 46 -12.49 -15.16 -11.49
C ASP A 46 -11.96 -16.40 -10.77
N PHE A 47 -12.90 -17.19 -10.25
CA PHE A 47 -12.59 -18.54 -9.76
C PHE A 47 -12.41 -19.47 -10.96
N PRO A 48 -11.25 -20.13 -11.13
CA PRO A 48 -10.90 -20.82 -12.38
C PRO A 48 -11.63 -22.16 -12.60
N GLN A 49 -12.42 -22.64 -11.64
CA GLN A 49 -13.08 -23.94 -11.71
C GLN A 49 -14.60 -23.77 -11.88
N SER A 50 -15.20 -24.62 -12.72
CA SER A 50 -16.64 -24.64 -12.92
C SER A 50 -17.36 -25.49 -11.86
N PRO A 51 -18.65 -25.23 -11.57
CA PRO A 51 -19.45 -26.06 -10.64
C PRO A 51 -19.47 -27.55 -10.98
N LYS A 52 -19.35 -27.91 -12.27
CA LYS A 52 -19.36 -29.29 -12.75
C LYS A 52 -18.13 -30.10 -12.31
N ALA A 53 -17.08 -29.44 -11.84
CA ALA A 53 -15.87 -30.09 -11.35
C ALA A 53 -15.99 -30.60 -9.89
N PHE A 54 -17.14 -30.41 -9.24
CA PHE A 54 -17.37 -30.72 -7.83
C PHE A 54 -18.51 -31.70 -7.65
N ALA A 55 -18.48 -32.49 -6.56
CA ALA A 55 -19.51 -33.47 -6.28
C ALA A 55 -20.84 -32.83 -5.84
N SER A 56 -20.79 -31.60 -5.32
CA SER A 56 -21.98 -30.84 -4.93
C SER A 56 -21.79 -29.33 -5.05
N ALA A 57 -22.91 -28.60 -5.09
CA ALA A 57 -22.91 -27.15 -5.02
C ALA A 57 -22.28 -26.61 -3.72
N ALA A 58 -22.42 -27.34 -2.61
CA ALA A 58 -21.84 -26.96 -1.33
C ALA A 58 -20.30 -27.00 -1.38
N GLU A 59 -19.72 -28.04 -1.97
CA GLU A 59 -18.27 -28.15 -2.16
C GLU A 59 -17.72 -27.06 -3.08
N TYR A 60 -18.39 -26.80 -4.20
CA TYR A 60 -18.06 -25.71 -5.11
C TYR A 60 -18.03 -24.36 -4.39
N ASN A 61 -19.09 -24.04 -3.64
CA ASN A 61 -19.19 -22.77 -2.92
C ASN A 61 -18.11 -22.63 -1.84
N LYS A 62 -17.78 -23.73 -1.14
CA LYS A 62 -16.69 -23.76 -0.15
C LYS A 62 -15.33 -23.50 -0.81
N ALA A 63 -15.03 -24.16 -1.92
CA ALA A 63 -13.78 -23.98 -2.66
C ALA A 63 -13.66 -22.56 -3.22
N ARG A 64 -14.73 -22.04 -3.84
CA ARG A 64 -14.80 -20.67 -4.35
C ARG A 64 -14.56 -19.63 -3.25
N SER A 65 -15.22 -19.78 -2.10
CA SER A 65 -15.03 -18.88 -0.95
C SER A 65 -13.59 -18.92 -0.42
N ALA A 66 -13.02 -20.12 -0.27
CA ALA A 66 -11.64 -20.29 0.17
C ALA A 66 -10.64 -19.64 -0.80
N TYR A 67 -10.86 -19.78 -2.12
CA TYR A 67 -10.03 -19.18 -3.15
C TYR A 67 -10.01 -17.65 -3.05
N PHE A 68 -11.18 -17.00 -3.06
CA PHE A 68 -11.26 -15.54 -2.96
C PHE A 68 -10.66 -15.04 -1.64
N LYS A 69 -10.93 -15.74 -0.53
CA LYS A 69 -10.35 -15.40 0.78
C LYS A 69 -8.82 -15.46 0.75
N ALA A 70 -8.24 -16.47 0.12
CA ALA A 70 -6.79 -16.60 -0.02
C ALA A 70 -6.20 -15.52 -0.94
N ALA A 71 -6.84 -15.26 -2.08
CA ALA A 71 -6.42 -14.25 -3.04
C ALA A 71 -6.43 -12.83 -2.43
N TYR A 72 -7.54 -12.43 -1.78
CA TYR A 72 -7.61 -11.12 -1.12
C TYR A 72 -6.66 -11.01 0.07
N ARG A 73 -6.43 -12.11 0.82
CA ARG A 73 -5.42 -12.12 1.89
C ARG A 73 -4.02 -11.85 1.33
N LYS A 74 -3.65 -12.51 0.24
CA LYS A 74 -2.37 -12.31 -0.43
C LYS A 74 -2.23 -10.89 -0.95
N LEU A 75 -3.24 -10.39 -1.68
CA LEU A 75 -3.26 -9.02 -2.20
C LEU A 75 -3.10 -7.98 -1.08
N LYS A 76 -3.84 -8.12 0.01
CA LYS A 76 -3.73 -7.21 1.17
C LYS A 76 -2.34 -7.28 1.81
N GLY A 77 -1.76 -8.48 1.92
CA GLY A 77 -0.40 -8.66 2.45
C GLY A 77 0.65 -7.96 1.60
N GLU A 78 0.62 -8.17 0.28
CA GLU A 78 1.53 -7.52 -0.68
C GLU A 78 1.37 -6.00 -0.67
N PHE A 79 0.13 -5.51 -0.69
CA PHE A 79 -0.18 -4.09 -0.62
C PHE A 79 0.39 -3.44 0.66
N ASN A 80 0.14 -4.05 1.81
CA ASN A 80 0.61 -3.52 3.10
C ASN A 80 2.14 -3.52 3.19
N ALA A 81 2.81 -4.57 2.69
CA ALA A 81 4.27 -4.63 2.65
C ALA A 81 4.87 -3.49 1.79
N HIS A 82 4.24 -3.17 0.65
CA HIS A 82 4.66 -2.04 -0.18
C HIS A 82 4.40 -0.70 0.51
N VAL A 83 3.26 -0.51 1.18
CA VAL A 83 2.99 0.69 1.97
C VAL A 83 4.05 0.88 3.06
N GLU A 84 4.40 -0.17 3.80
CA GLU A 84 5.45 -0.11 4.82
C GLU A 84 6.82 0.27 4.23
N ALA A 85 7.17 -0.25 3.06
CA ALA A 85 8.39 0.12 2.36
C ALA A 85 8.39 1.60 1.95
N ILE A 86 7.27 2.10 1.43
CA ILE A 86 7.13 3.51 1.06
C ILE A 86 7.23 4.42 2.30
N VAL A 87 6.59 4.07 3.41
CA VAL A 87 6.70 4.84 4.66
C VAL A 87 8.15 4.91 5.16
N LYS A 88 8.93 3.84 5.00
CA LYS A 88 10.37 3.87 5.30
C LYS A 88 11.12 4.87 4.40
N LYS A 89 10.85 4.87 3.08
CA LYS A 89 11.43 5.84 2.14
C LYS A 89 11.05 7.29 2.49
N MET A 90 9.79 7.53 2.86
CA MET A 90 9.31 8.85 3.33
C MET A 90 10.12 9.31 4.55
N ASN A 91 10.33 8.43 5.53
CA ASN A 91 11.13 8.75 6.70
C ASN A 91 12.60 8.99 6.34
N GLU A 92 13.16 8.22 5.43
CA GLU A 92 14.54 8.38 4.95
C GLU A 92 14.75 9.74 4.28
N ALA A 93 13.77 10.21 3.50
CA ALA A 93 13.78 11.51 2.83
C ALA A 93 13.78 12.71 3.79
N LEU A 94 13.36 12.53 5.06
CA LEU A 94 13.39 13.62 6.03
C LEU A 94 14.85 14.04 6.36
N PRO A 95 15.14 15.34 6.40
CA PRO A 95 16.41 15.86 6.91
C PRO A 95 16.66 15.40 8.35
N GLN A 96 17.93 15.21 8.71
CA GLN A 96 18.30 14.74 10.05
C GLN A 96 17.78 15.67 11.15
N ALA A 97 17.85 16.99 10.94
CA ALA A 97 17.29 17.97 11.85
C ALA A 97 15.79 17.75 12.12
N GLN A 98 15.01 17.43 11.08
CA GLN A 98 13.58 17.13 11.25
C GLN A 98 13.35 15.81 12.00
N LYS A 99 14.16 14.78 11.73
CA LYS A 99 14.09 13.50 12.45
C LYS A 99 14.33 13.68 13.95
N ASP A 100 15.30 14.52 14.31
CA ASP A 100 15.63 14.79 15.71
C ASP A 100 14.57 15.66 16.39
N ALA A 101 14.03 16.65 15.68
CA ALA A 101 12.89 17.44 16.16
C ALA A 101 11.66 16.56 16.46
N ASN A 102 11.33 15.62 15.57
CA ASN A 102 10.24 14.67 15.76
C ASN A 102 10.46 13.79 17.02
N LYS A 103 11.69 13.30 17.24
CA LYS A 103 12.03 12.50 18.42
C LYS A 103 11.95 13.31 19.72
N ALA A 104 12.33 14.60 19.68
CA ALA A 104 12.22 15.48 20.83
C ALA A 104 10.74 15.75 21.18
N ALA A 105 9.89 15.98 20.19
CA ALA A 105 8.46 16.20 20.38
C ALA A 105 7.74 14.98 21.00
N LEU A 106 8.22 13.75 20.78
CA LEU A 106 7.68 12.55 21.42
C LEU A 106 8.01 12.42 22.91
N LYS A 107 9.00 13.18 23.41
CA LYS A 107 9.45 13.15 24.81
C LYS A 107 8.90 14.32 25.64
N ALA A 108 8.29 15.31 24.98
CA ALA A 108 7.67 16.48 25.58
C ALA A 108 6.20 16.19 25.89
#